data_AF-A0A4R1R052-F1
#
_entry.id   AF-A0A4R1R052-F1
#
_cell.length_a   1.000
_cell.length_b   1.000
_cell.length_c   1.000
_cell.angle_alpha   90.00
_cell.angle_beta   90.00
_cell.angle_gamma   90.00
#
_symmetry.space_group_name_H-M   'P 1'
#
loop_
_entity.id
_entity.type
_entity.pdbx_description
1 polymer ?
#
loop_
_entity_poly.entity_id
_entity_poly.type
_entity_poly.pdbx_seq_one_letter_code
_entity_poly.pdbx_strand_id
1 'polypeptide(L)'
;MKEIIICIYYWKAYSIVAALDDFYACYTVEEARNAFDSLYSWMRRCRLQPMKDAATTLRNHKEKILAYFYHRITNAVCEGINSMIQAAKRKARGFNTYEGFASMIYLVAGKLQLAVPNPF
;
A
#
# COMPACT_ATOMS: atom_id res chain seq x y z
N MET A 1 -3.68 35.77 1.49
CA MET A 1 -2.70 35.29 0.47
C MET A 1 -2.06 33.95 0.86
N LYS A 2 -1.57 33.76 2.10
CA LYS A 2 -1.00 32.47 2.57
C LYS A 2 -1.99 31.29 2.50
N GLU A 3 -3.27 31.52 2.80
CA GLU A 3 -4.33 30.49 2.73
C GLU A 3 -4.60 29.99 1.30
N ILE A 4 -4.63 30.89 0.31
CA ILE A 4 -4.80 30.54 -1.11
C ILE A 4 -3.64 29.66 -1.60
N ILE A 5 -2.41 30.00 -1.20
CA ILE A 5 -1.22 29.22 -1.55
C ILE A 5 -1.29 27.81 -0.95
N ILE A 6 -1.75 27.67 0.30
CA ILE A 6 -1.95 26.37 0.96
C ILE A 6 -2.98 25.53 0.21
N CYS A 7 -4.14 26.10 -0.15
CA CYS A 7 -5.17 25.38 -0.92
C CYS A 7 -4.66 24.89 -2.28
N ILE A 8 -3.87 25.71 -2.98
CA ILE A 8 -3.25 25.31 -4.26
C ILE A 8 -2.31 24.11 -4.07
N TYR A 9 -1.51 24.09 -3.00
CA TYR A 9 -0.62 22.97 -2.71
C TYR A 9 -1.36 21.69 -2.35
N TYR A 10 -2.40 21.78 -1.52
CA TYR A 10 -3.25 20.64 -1.17
C TYR A 10 -3.96 20.05 -2.38
N TRP A 11 -4.57 20.91 -3.20
CA TRP A 11 -5.24 20.46 -4.42
C TRP A 11 -4.24 19.76 -5.35
N LYS A 12 -3.04 20.32 -5.51
CA LYS A 12 -1.99 19.72 -6.35
C LYS A 12 -1.50 18.37 -5.83
N ALA A 13 -1.39 18.21 -4.51
CA ALA A 13 -1.08 16.92 -3.90
C ALA A 13 -2.20 15.90 -4.14
N TYR A 14 -3.45 16.31 -3.93
CA TYR A 14 -4.64 15.48 -4.16
C TYR A 14 -4.73 15.02 -5.63
N SER A 15 -4.55 15.93 -6.59
CA SER A 15 -4.65 15.59 -8.02
C SER A 15 -3.55 14.60 -8.46
N ILE A 16 -2.37 14.63 -7.85
CA ILE A 16 -1.31 13.63 -8.11
C ILE A 16 -1.73 12.26 -7.61
N VAL A 17 -2.36 12.19 -6.43
CA VAL A 17 -2.90 10.94 -5.90
C VAL A 17 -4.02 10.40 -6.78
N ALA A 18 -4.95 11.26 -7.22
CA ALA A 18 -6.00 10.84 -8.15
C ALA A 18 -5.44 10.31 -9.48
N ALA A 19 -4.38 10.91 -10.01
CA ALA A 19 -3.73 10.41 -11.22
C ALA A 19 -3.03 9.05 -11.04
N LEU A 20 -2.69 8.64 -9.81
CA LEU A 20 -2.26 7.27 -9.53
C LEU A 20 -3.43 6.29 -9.66
N ASP A 21 -4.62 6.67 -9.23
CA ASP A 21 -5.82 5.83 -9.37
C ASP A 21 -6.15 5.63 -10.86
N ASP A 22 -6.08 6.69 -11.66
CA ASP A 22 -6.24 6.62 -13.12
C ASP A 22 -5.21 5.67 -13.77
N PHE A 23 -3.95 5.74 -13.32
CA PHE A 23 -2.90 4.82 -13.76
C PHE A 23 -3.24 3.36 -13.43
N TYR A 24 -3.70 3.06 -12.21
CA TYR A 24 -4.06 1.69 -11.82
C TYR A 24 -5.33 1.18 -12.50
N ALA A 25 -6.20 2.08 -12.97
CA ALA A 25 -7.39 1.78 -13.76
C ALA A 25 -7.09 1.43 -15.23
N CYS A 26 -5.89 1.70 -15.75
CA CYS A 26 -5.50 1.29 -17.11
C CYS A 26 -5.66 -0.23 -17.30
N TYR A 27 -6.13 -0.66 -18.48
CA TYR A 27 -6.38 -2.08 -18.76
C TYR A 27 -5.15 -2.79 -19.32
N THR A 28 -4.40 -2.11 -20.20
CA THR A 28 -3.21 -2.66 -20.85
C THR A 28 -1.91 -2.16 -20.23
N VAL A 29 -0.84 -2.95 -20.35
CA VAL A 29 0.49 -2.56 -19.85
C VAL A 29 1.04 -1.34 -20.60
N GLU A 30 0.71 -1.22 -21.88
CA GLU A 30 1.21 -0.12 -22.72
C GLU A 30 0.54 1.22 -22.37
N GLU A 31 -0.78 1.22 -22.13
CA GLU A 31 -1.47 2.38 -21.57
C GLU A 31 -0.92 2.75 -20.20
N ALA A 32 -0.72 1.76 -19.32
CA ALA A 32 -0.15 1.99 -18.00
C ALA A 32 1.27 2.60 -18.08
N ARG A 33 2.13 2.13 -18.99
CA ARG A 33 3.47 2.70 -19.22
C ARG A 33 3.41 4.17 -19.59
N ASN A 34 2.56 4.53 -20.55
CA ASN A 34 2.39 5.90 -21.01
C ASN A 34 1.80 6.80 -19.92
N ALA A 35 0.81 6.31 -19.18
CA ALA A 35 0.24 7.00 -18.03
C ALA A 35 1.29 7.22 -16.92
N PHE A 36 2.10 6.21 -16.63
CA PHE A 36 3.18 6.30 -15.63
C PHE A 36 4.23 7.35 -16.01
N ASP A 37 4.70 7.36 -17.25
CA ASP A 37 5.71 8.32 -17.70
C ASP A 37 5.16 9.76 -17.69
N SER A 38 3.88 9.94 -18.05
CA SER A 38 3.18 11.23 -17.95
C SER A 38 3.05 11.70 -16.49
N LEU A 39 2.62 10.82 -15.59
CA LEU A 39 2.51 11.07 -14.16
C LEU A 39 3.87 11.44 -13.55
N TYR A 40 4.91 10.66 -13.84
CA TYR A 40 6.27 10.90 -13.35
C TYR A 40 6.79 12.27 -13.81
N SER A 41 6.61 12.60 -15.08
CA SER A 41 6.98 13.91 -15.66
C SER A 41 6.25 15.06 -14.96
N TRP A 42 4.98 14.88 -14.63
CA TRP A 42 4.21 15.87 -13.90
C TRP A 42 4.71 16.04 -12.46
N MET A 43 4.87 14.96 -11.71
CA MET A 43 5.36 14.98 -10.32
C MET A 43 6.75 15.62 -10.19
N ARG A 44 7.67 15.33 -11.13
CA ARG A 44 9.02 15.94 -11.18
C ARG A 44 9.00 17.46 -11.34
N ARG A 45 8.02 18.00 -12.06
CA ARG A 45 7.86 19.44 -12.34
C ARG A 45 7.06 20.17 -11.24
N CYS A 46 6.45 19.45 -10.30
CA CYS A 46 5.75 20.05 -9.18
C CYS A 46 6.72 20.79 -8.25
N ARG A 47 6.26 21.90 -7.64
CA ARG A 47 7.06 22.67 -6.66
C ARG A 47 7.14 22.02 -5.28
N LEU A 48 6.40 20.93 -5.06
CA LEU A 48 6.38 20.18 -3.82
C LEU A 48 7.55 19.18 -3.79
N GLN A 49 8.53 19.42 -2.93
CA GLN A 49 9.67 18.52 -2.75
C GLN A 49 9.23 17.07 -2.41
N PRO A 50 8.27 16.83 -1.49
CA PRO A 50 7.81 15.47 -1.19
C PRO A 50 7.30 14.70 -2.41
N MET A 51 6.68 15.40 -3.37
CA MET A 51 6.18 14.76 -4.60
C MET A 51 7.30 14.38 -5.57
N LYS A 52 8.40 15.15 -5.60
CA LYS A 52 9.57 14.80 -6.41
C LYS A 52 10.30 13.58 -5.84
N ASP A 53 10.38 13.49 -4.52
CA ASP A 53 11.00 12.35 -3.83
C ASP A 53 10.16 11.09 -4.07
N ALA A 54 8.83 11.18 -3.92
CA ALA A 54 7.91 10.11 -4.27
C ALA A 54 8.04 9.67 -5.74
N ALA A 55 8.13 10.62 -6.69
CA ALA A 55 8.32 10.31 -8.10
C ALA A 55 9.62 9.52 -8.36
N THR A 56 10.68 9.85 -7.63
CA THR A 56 11.98 9.15 -7.72
C THR A 56 11.85 7.71 -7.24
N THR A 57 11.18 7.50 -6.10
CA THR A 57 10.88 6.15 -5.59
C THR A 57 10.04 5.35 -6.57
N LEU A 58 8.97 5.94 -7.13
CA LEU A 58 8.14 5.28 -8.13
C LEU A 58 8.98 4.85 -9.35
N ARG A 59 9.84 5.75 -9.86
CA ARG A 59 10.70 5.45 -11.02
C ARG A 59 11.67 4.30 -10.73
N ASN A 60 12.26 4.24 -9.55
CA ASN A 60 13.16 3.16 -9.13
C ASN A 60 12.46 1.80 -9.08
N HIS A 61 11.13 1.78 -8.91
CA HIS A 61 10.33 0.57 -8.86
C HIS A 61 9.42 0.38 -10.08
N LYS A 62 9.60 1.15 -11.16
CA LYS A 62 8.73 1.15 -12.36
C LYS A 62 8.40 -0.24 -12.86
N GLU A 63 9.42 -1.10 -13.05
CA GLU A 63 9.20 -2.46 -13.56
C GLU A 63 8.34 -3.32 -12.65
N LYS A 64 8.53 -3.22 -11.33
CA LYS A 64 7.70 -3.94 -10.33
C LYS A 64 6.27 -3.41 -10.29
N ILE A 65 6.11 -2.10 -10.44
CA ILE A 65 4.78 -1.47 -10.50
C ILE A 65 4.06 -1.90 -11.79
N LEU A 66 4.75 -1.94 -12.92
CA LEU A 66 4.16 -2.40 -14.18
C LEU A 66 3.86 -3.91 -14.19
N ALA A 67 4.61 -4.71 -13.41
CA ALA A 67 4.32 -6.13 -13.21
C ALA A 67 2.90 -6.38 -12.68
N TYR A 68 2.33 -5.43 -11.93
CA TYR A 68 0.94 -5.46 -11.48
C TYR A 68 -0.05 -5.64 -12.63
N PHE A 69 0.18 -5.03 -13.79
CA PHE A 69 -0.77 -5.08 -14.91
C PHE A 69 -0.78 -6.43 -15.63
N TYR A 70 0.24 -7.27 -15.42
CA TYR A 70 0.27 -8.64 -15.94
C TYR A 70 -0.48 -9.61 -15.02
N HIS A 71 -0.31 -9.48 -13.70
CA HIS A 71 -0.82 -10.47 -12.74
C HIS A 71 -2.05 -10.00 -11.96
N ARG A 72 -2.26 -8.68 -11.86
CA ARG A 72 -3.27 -8.00 -11.02
C ARG A 72 -3.27 -8.45 -9.56
N ILE A 73 -2.13 -8.95 -9.08
CA ILE A 73 -1.96 -9.36 -7.68
C ILE A 73 -1.64 -8.12 -6.86
N THR A 74 -2.51 -7.79 -5.91
CA THR A 74 -2.29 -6.71 -4.95
C THR A 74 -1.66 -7.26 -3.66
N ASN A 75 -0.99 -6.39 -2.91
CA ASN A 75 -0.47 -6.70 -1.57
C ASN A 75 -1.60 -6.85 -0.51
N ALA A 76 -2.87 -6.71 -0.90
CA ALA A 76 -4.01 -6.69 0.03
C ALA A 76 -4.11 -7.96 0.87
N VAL A 77 -3.82 -9.14 0.28
CA VAL A 77 -3.82 -10.41 1.03
C VAL A 77 -2.72 -10.42 2.08
N CYS A 78 -1.51 -9.98 1.72
CA CYS A 78 -0.38 -9.88 2.64
C CYS A 78 -0.61 -8.84 3.73
N GLU A 79 -1.26 -7.71 3.42
CA GLU A 79 -1.66 -6.70 4.40
C GLU A 79 -2.74 -7.21 5.36
N GLY A 80 -3.69 -8.01 4.87
CA GLY A 80 -4.67 -8.71 5.68
C GLY A 80 -4.00 -9.66 6.68
N ILE A 81 -3.04 -10.47 6.21
CA ILE A 81 -2.24 -11.35 7.06
C ILE A 81 -1.43 -10.56 8.09
N ASN A 82 -0.76 -9.48 7.67
CA ASN A 82 0.00 -8.63 8.57
C ASN A 82 -0.90 -8.02 9.67
N SER A 83 -2.10 -7.58 9.31
CA SER A 83 -3.09 -7.05 10.26
C SER A 83 -3.55 -8.10 11.28
N MET A 84 -3.77 -9.35 10.84
CA MET A 84 -4.10 -10.47 11.73
C MET A 84 -2.95 -10.76 12.70
N ILE A 85 -1.71 -10.78 12.24
CA ILE A 85 -0.52 -10.98 13.08
C ILE A 85 -0.39 -9.87 14.12
N GLN A 86 -0.59 -8.60 13.73
CA GLN A 86 -0.56 -7.48 14.66
C GLN A 86 -1.69 -7.57 15.71
N ALA A 87 -2.88 -8.01 15.31
CA ALA A 87 -3.97 -8.26 16.26
C ALA A 87 -3.64 -9.39 17.24
N ALA A 88 -3.06 -10.50 16.74
CA ALA A 88 -2.58 -11.59 17.58
C ALA A 88 -1.51 -11.09 18.58
N LYS A 89 -0.53 -10.31 18.11
CA LYS A 89 0.50 -9.68 18.96
C LYS A 89 -0.08 -8.79 20.05
N ARG A 90 -1.12 -7.99 19.75
CA ARG A 90 -1.79 -7.13 20.74
C ARG A 90 -2.57 -7.91 21.80
N LYS A 91 -3.19 -9.03 21.42
CA LYS A 91 -3.83 -9.96 22.37
C LYS A 91 -2.79 -10.69 23.23
N ALA A 92 -1.61 -10.89 22.67
CA ALA A 92 -0.49 -11.67 23.21
C ALA A 92 0.39 -10.94 24.25
N ARG A 93 -0.16 -10.06 25.09
CA ARG A 93 0.62 -9.27 26.10
C ARG A 93 1.37 -10.09 27.18
N GLY A 94 1.47 -11.41 27.06
CA GLY A 94 2.19 -12.30 27.98
C GLY A 94 2.86 -13.53 27.34
N PHE A 95 3.01 -13.57 26.01
CA PHE A 95 3.77 -14.68 25.38
C PHE A 95 5.27 -14.43 25.54
N ASN A 96 5.92 -15.26 26.34
CA ASN A 96 7.36 -15.16 26.63
C ASN A 96 8.22 -16.00 25.66
N THR A 97 7.60 -16.75 24.74
CA THR A 97 8.28 -17.65 23.80
C THR A 97 7.82 -17.42 22.36
N TYR A 98 8.75 -17.62 21.42
CA TYR A 98 8.48 -17.49 19.99
C TYR A 98 7.48 -18.55 19.51
N GLU A 99 7.59 -19.77 20.04
CA GLU A 99 6.73 -20.91 19.73
C GLU A 99 5.27 -20.62 20.09
N GLY A 100 5.03 -19.97 21.24
CA GLY A 100 3.70 -19.55 21.65
C GLY A 100 3.12 -18.47 20.75
N PHE A 101 3.94 -17.50 20.33
CA PHE A 101 3.52 -16.47 19.38
C PHE A 101 3.21 -17.04 17.98
N ALA A 102 4.07 -17.93 17.47
CA ALA A 102 3.84 -18.61 16.20
C ALA A 102 2.57 -19.48 16.23
N SER A 103 2.35 -20.22 17.31
CA SER A 103 1.14 -21.03 17.51
C SER A 103 -0.13 -20.18 17.48
N MET A 104 -0.11 -18.99 18.09
CA MET A 104 -1.23 -18.05 18.01
C MET A 104 -1.46 -17.50 16.62
N ILE A 105 -0.40 -17.22 15.85
CA ILE A 105 -0.54 -16.81 14.45
C ILE A 105 -1.21 -17.92 13.64
N TYR A 106 -0.76 -19.17 13.78
CA TYR A 106 -1.38 -20.31 13.09
C TYR A 106 -2.84 -20.50 13.49
N LEU A 107 -3.17 -20.33 14.77
CA LEU A 107 -4.55 -20.42 15.25
C LEU A 107 -5.45 -19.32 14.64
N VAL A 108 -4.98 -18.07 14.63
CA VAL A 108 -5.75 -16.92 14.14
C VAL A 108 -5.87 -16.93 12.61
N ALA A 109 -4.78 -17.20 11.90
CA ALA A 109 -4.76 -17.19 10.43
C ALA A 109 -5.38 -18.47 9.83
N GLY A 110 -5.24 -19.61 10.50
CA GLY A 110 -5.73 -20.90 10.04
C GLY A 110 -7.22 -21.16 10.28
N LYS A 111 -7.93 -20.26 10.99
CA LYS A 111 -9.35 -20.41 11.37
C LYS A 111 -9.70 -21.79 11.95
N LEU A 112 -8.79 -22.35 12.75
CA LEU A 112 -8.91 -23.71 13.25
C LEU A 112 -10.09 -23.81 14.20
N GLN A 113 -11.05 -24.70 13.92
CA GLN A 113 -12.16 -24.99 14.84
C GLN A 113 -11.65 -25.91 15.94
N LEU A 114 -11.34 -25.33 17.09
CA LEU A 114 -10.97 -26.11 18.27
C LEU A 114 -12.25 -26.59 18.97
N ALA A 115 -12.24 -27.83 19.47
CA ALA A 115 -13.32 -28.41 20.27
C ALA A 115 -13.33 -27.89 21.72
N VAL A 116 -12.99 -26.61 21.91
CA VAL A 116 -13.00 -25.92 23.21
C VAL A 116 -13.85 -24.66 23.11
N PRO A 117 -14.39 -24.14 24.22
CA PRO A 117 -15.16 -22.90 24.21
C PRO A 117 -14.34 -21.78 23.56
N ASN A 118 -14.99 -20.95 22.73
CA ASN A 118 -14.30 -19.89 21.99
C ASN A 118 -13.49 -19.01 22.98
N PRO A 119 -12.15 -18.99 22.89
CA PRO A 119 -11.32 -18.27 23.85
C PRO A 119 -11.29 -16.75 23.59
N PHE A 120 -12.16 -16.23 22.72
CA PHE A 120 -12.23 -14.83 22.30
C PHE A 120 -13.64 -14.26 22.33
#